data_AF-P45058-F1
#
_entry.id   AF-P45058-F1
#
_cell.length_a   1.000
_cell.length_b   1.000
_cell.length_c   1.000
_cell.angle_alpha   90.00
_cell.angle_beta   90.00
_cell.angle_gamma   90.00
#
_symmetry.space_group_name_H-M   'P 1'
#
loop_
_entity.id
_entity.type
_entity.pdbx_description
1 polymer ?
#
loop_
_entity_poly.entity_id
_entity_poly.type
_entity_poly.pdbx_seq_one_letter_code
_entity_poly.pdbx_strand_id
1 'polypeptide(L)'
;MSENNKPRYPLQQILVEDLFSSNKLVVLLLIGILVSAMGTIWITHKTRQLISENGMLILQRQALENEYRNLQVQEATEGDSTRVESIAISTLKMKVVSSEQEVEIRE
;
A
#
# COMPACT_ATOMS: atom_id res chain seq x y z
N MET A 1 47.97 -34.42 45.84
CA MET A 1 47.35 -33.77 47.00
C MET A 1 46.49 -32.61 46.48
N SER A 2 45.19 -32.72 46.67
CA SER A 2 44.09 -31.74 46.49
C SER A 2 43.92 -31.01 45.15
N GLU A 3 42.75 -31.25 44.56
CA GLU A 3 42.16 -30.55 43.43
C GLU A 3 42.18 -29.02 43.59
N ASN A 4 42.76 -28.32 42.63
CA ASN A 4 42.56 -26.88 42.44
C ASN A 4 41.53 -26.69 41.31
N ASN A 5 40.31 -27.17 41.53
CA ASN A 5 39.16 -26.83 40.70
C ASN A 5 38.77 -25.39 41.04
N LYS A 6 39.56 -24.43 40.55
CA LYS A 6 39.29 -22.99 40.67
C LYS A 6 37.80 -22.77 40.37
N PRO A 7 37.04 -22.11 41.26
CA PRO A 7 35.60 -22.02 41.11
C PRO A 7 35.29 -21.42 39.76
N ARG A 8 34.49 -22.14 38.96
CA ARG A 8 33.93 -21.66 37.71
C ARG A 8 33.15 -20.40 38.10
N TYR A 9 33.74 -19.22 37.89
CA TYR A 9 33.15 -17.95 38.30
C TYR A 9 31.70 -17.93 37.79
N PRO A 10 30.69 -17.80 38.65
CA PRO A 10 29.31 -17.84 38.18
C PRO A 10 28.98 -16.47 37.61
N LEU A 11 29.41 -16.21 36.37
CA LEU A 11 29.17 -14.95 35.66
C LEU A 11 27.67 -14.61 35.59
N GLN A 12 26.83 -15.64 35.51
CA GLN A 12 25.37 -15.52 35.54
C GLN A 12 24.84 -14.92 36.86
N GLN A 13 25.45 -15.23 38.00
CA GLN A 13 24.97 -14.75 39.29
C GLN A 13 25.35 -13.28 39.48
N ILE A 14 26.56 -12.88 39.06
CA ILE A 14 27.03 -11.50 39.14
C ILE A 14 26.19 -10.59 38.24
N LEU A 15 25.79 -11.07 37.05
CA LEU A 15 24.92 -10.30 36.17
C LEU A 15 23.53 -10.07 36.78
N VAL A 16 22.92 -11.12 37.37
CA VAL A 16 21.61 -10.98 38.02
C VAL A 16 21.72 -10.09 39.25
N GLU A 17 22.79 -10.23 40.03
CA GLU A 17 23.05 -9.44 41.23
C GLU A 17 23.35 -7.97 40.88
N ASP A 18 24.06 -7.67 39.80
CA ASP A 18 24.33 -6.31 39.31
C ASP A 18 23.04 -5.64 38.78
N LEU A 19 22.20 -6.39 38.06
CA LEU A 19 20.88 -5.93 37.62
C LEU A 19 19.93 -5.61 38.79
N PHE A 20 20.01 -6.37 39.89
CA PHE A 20 19.23 -6.11 41.11
C PHE A 20 19.88 -5.07 42.04
N SER A 21 21.21 -5.00 42.05
CA SER A 21 22.01 -4.10 42.90
C SER A 21 21.94 -2.66 42.40
N SER A 22 21.88 -2.46 41.09
CA SER A 22 21.78 -1.14 40.44
C SER A 22 20.38 -0.50 40.58
N ASN A 23 19.84 -0.44 41.80
CA ASN A 23 18.67 0.32 42.22
C ASN A 23 17.36 -0.04 41.46
N LYS A 24 16.21 0.35 42.03
CA LYS A 24 14.87 0.16 41.45
C LYS A 24 14.75 0.72 40.01
N LEU A 25 15.65 1.62 39.61
CA LEU A 25 15.70 2.23 38.27
C LEU A 25 16.08 1.24 37.15
N VAL A 26 17.07 0.36 37.35
CA VAL A 26 17.48 -0.58 36.29
C VAL A 26 16.39 -1.60 36.03
N VAL A 27 15.76 -2.12 37.10
CA VAL A 27 14.61 -3.03 36.98
C VAL A 27 13.43 -2.33 36.28
N LEU A 28 13.15 -1.07 36.60
CA LEU A 28 12.10 -0.30 35.94
C LEU A 28 12.40 -0.04 34.46
N LEU A 29 13.65 0.26 34.10
CA LEU A 29 14.04 0.39 32.69
C LEU A 29 13.92 -0.93 31.93
N LEU A 30 14.31 -2.05 32.54
CA LEU A 30 14.18 -3.38 31.93
C LEU A 30 12.71 -3.71 31.67
N ILE A 31 11.83 -3.46 32.64
CA ILE A 31 10.38 -3.59 32.46
C ILE A 31 9.87 -2.64 31.37
N GLY A 32 10.35 -1.41 31.33
CA GLY A 32 10.00 -0.43 30.30
C GLY A 32 10.36 -0.89 28.89
N ILE A 33 11.54 -1.50 28.70
CA ILE A 33 11.96 -2.10 27.43
C ILE A 33 11.06 -3.27 27.05
N LEU A 34 10.72 -4.15 28.00
CA LEU A 34 9.81 -5.26 27.76
C LEU A 34 8.41 -4.79 27.35
N VAL A 35 7.87 -3.78 28.04
CA VAL A 35 6.57 -3.18 27.70
C VAL A 35 6.62 -2.51 26.33
N SER A 36 7.71 -1.81 26.01
CA SER A 36 7.91 -1.21 24.67
C SER A 36 7.97 -2.29 23.58
N ALA A 37 8.72 -3.38 23.81
CA ALA A 37 8.82 -4.49 22.87
C ALA A 37 7.45 -5.19 22.68
N MET A 38 6.72 -5.48 23.75
CA MET A 38 5.38 -6.06 23.67
C MET A 38 4.41 -5.10 22.97
N GLY A 39 4.47 -3.80 23.27
CA GLY A 39 3.61 -2.78 22.68
C GLY A 39 3.83 -2.62 21.18
N THR A 40 5.09 -2.65 20.72
CA THR A 40 5.43 -2.59 19.29
C THR A 40 4.97 -3.83 18.53
N ILE A 41 5.07 -5.02 19.13
CA ILE A 41 4.52 -6.26 18.55
C ILE A 41 2.98 -6.19 18.47
N TRP A 42 2.34 -5.76 19.56
CA TRP A 42 0.89 -5.62 19.63
C TRP A 42 0.36 -4.63 18.59
N ILE A 43 0.98 -3.45 18.49
CA ILE A 43 0.53 -2.44 17.53
C ILE A 43 0.72 -2.93 16.11
N THR A 44 1.81 -3.63 15.79
CA THR A 44 2.03 -4.23 14.47
C THR A 44 0.94 -5.24 14.12
N HIS A 45 0.56 -6.09 15.08
CA HIS A 45 -0.52 -7.07 14.87
C HIS A 45 -1.88 -6.40 14.67
N LYS A 46 -2.20 -5.40 15.51
CA LYS A 46 -3.43 -4.61 15.37
C LYS A 46 -3.46 -3.84 14.05
N THR A 47 -2.36 -3.20 13.65
CA THR A 47 -2.26 -2.51 12.36
C THR A 47 -2.54 -3.47 11.22
N ARG A 48 -2.02 -4.71 11.26
CA ARG A 48 -2.33 -5.72 10.24
C ARG A 48 -3.82 -6.11 10.21
N GLN A 49 -4.46 -6.22 11.36
CA GLN A 49 -5.89 -6.52 11.41
C GLN A 49 -6.74 -5.35 10.89
N LEU A 50 -6.48 -4.13 11.38
CA LEU A 50 -7.22 -2.93 10.98
C LEU A 50 -7.01 -2.61 9.50
N ILE A 51 -5.79 -2.79 8.96
CA ILE A 51 -5.52 -2.54 7.54
C ILE A 51 -6.16 -3.60 6.65
N SER A 52 -6.34 -4.83 7.13
CA SER A 52 -7.06 -5.87 6.38
C SER A 52 -8.55 -5.54 6.25
N GLU A 53 -9.17 -5.07 7.32
CA GLU A 53 -10.58 -4.65 7.32
C GLU A 53 -10.79 -3.43 6.40
N ASN A 54 -9.93 -2.41 6.52
CA ASN A 54 -9.96 -1.24 5.63
C ASN A 54 -9.57 -1.61 4.19
N GLY A 55 -8.74 -2.64 4.02
CA GLY A 55 -8.29 -3.13 2.72
C GLY A 55 -9.43 -3.56 1.83
N MET A 56 -10.49 -4.19 2.37
CA MET A 56 -11.64 -4.60 1.56
C MET A 56 -12.41 -3.41 1.00
N LEU A 57 -12.64 -2.36 1.79
CA LEU A 57 -13.31 -1.14 1.33
C LEU A 57 -12.43 -0.39 0.32
N ILE A 58 -11.13 -0.31 0.57
CA ILE A 58 -10.16 0.30 -0.35
C ILE A 58 -10.13 -0.46 -1.68
N LEU A 59 -10.12 -1.79 -1.66
CA LEU A 59 -10.15 -2.63 -2.86
C LEU A 59 -11.43 -2.46 -3.66
N GLN A 60 -12.60 -2.41 -3.00
CA GLN A 60 -13.87 -2.16 -3.69
C GLN A 60 -13.90 -0.77 -4.32
N ARG A 61 -13.45 0.25 -3.59
CA ARG A 61 -13.33 1.61 -4.13
C ARG A 61 -12.40 1.65 -5.34
N GLN A 62 -11.24 0.99 -5.26
CA GLN A 62 -10.26 0.93 -6.35
C GLN A 62 -10.81 0.18 -7.57
N ALA A 63 -11.59 -0.89 -7.37
CA ALA A 63 -12.25 -1.60 -8.46
C ALA A 63 -13.26 -0.70 -9.18
N LEU A 64 -14.08 0.04 -8.42
CA LEU A 64 -15.05 0.98 -8.98
C LEU A 64 -14.37 2.16 -9.69
N GLU A 65 -13.27 2.68 -9.13
CA GLU A 65 -12.48 3.74 -9.76
C GLU A 65 -11.89 3.28 -11.10
N ASN A 66 -11.36 2.05 -11.15
CA ASN A 66 -10.87 1.46 -12.39
C ASN A 66 -11.98 1.31 -13.44
N GLU A 67 -13.17 0.84 -13.03
CA GLU A 67 -14.33 0.72 -13.92
C GLU A 67 -14.75 2.10 -14.46
N TYR A 68 -14.82 3.11 -13.60
CA TYR A 68 -15.13 4.48 -14.00
C TYR A 68 -14.11 5.04 -15.00
N ARG A 69 -12.81 4.81 -14.77
CA ARG A 69 -11.76 5.24 -15.71
C ARG A 69 -11.87 4.52 -17.05
N ASN A 70 -12.20 3.23 -17.04
CA ASN A 70 -12.42 2.47 -18.27
C ASN A 70 -13.63 3.03 -19.06
N LEU A 71 -14.74 3.33 -18.38
CA LEU A 71 -15.92 3.94 -19.01
C LEU A 71 -15.58 5.32 -19.61
N GLN A 72 -14.83 6.15 -18.89
CA GLN A 72 -14.40 7.45 -19.41
C GLN A 72 -13.54 7.33 -20.68
N VAL A 73 -12.67 6.32 -20.76
CA VAL A 73 -11.88 6.03 -21.98
C VAL A 73 -12.78 5.55 -23.12
N GLN A 74 -13.77 4.71 -22.83
CA GLN A 74 -14.75 4.25 -23.83
C GLN A 74 -15.58 5.43 -24.35
N GLU A 75 -16.10 6.28 -23.48
CA GLU A 75 -16.87 7.47 -23.88
C GLU A 75 -16.02 8.47 -24.69
N ALA A 76 -14.76 8.68 -24.31
CA ALA A 76 -13.85 9.52 -25.08
C ALA A 76 -13.59 8.93 -26.48
N THR A 77 -13.43 7.61 -26.58
CA THR A 77 -13.20 6.92 -27.86
C THR A 77 -14.45 6.89 -28.75
N GLU A 78 -15.63 6.68 -28.16
CA GLU A 78 -16.93 6.66 -28.87
C GLU A 78 -17.41 8.07 -29.26
N GLY A 79 -16.97 9.10 -28.53
CA GLY A 79 -17.34 10.50 -28.73
C GLY A 79 -16.57 11.18 -29.86
N ASP A 80 -15.30 10.82 -30.07
CA ASP A 80 -14.45 11.42 -31.10
C ASP A 80 -14.81 10.86 -32.47
N SER A 81 -15.78 11.54 -33.11
CA SER A 81 -16.15 11.50 -34.54
C SER A 81 -16.62 10.15 -35.12
N THR A 82 -16.20 9.01 -34.58
CA THR A 82 -16.39 7.68 -35.15
C THR A 82 -17.86 7.28 -35.21
N ARG A 83 -18.64 7.56 -34.16
CA ARG A 83 -20.07 7.22 -34.16
C ARG A 83 -20.88 8.08 -35.13
N VAL A 84 -20.60 9.37 -35.20
CA VAL A 84 -21.30 10.28 -36.13
C VAL A 84 -20.89 9.97 -37.57
N GLU A 85 -19.59 9.78 -37.82
CA GLU A 85 -19.04 9.42 -39.12
C GLU A 85 -19.57 8.06 -39.60
N SER A 86 -19.61 7.04 -38.74
CA SER A 86 -20.17 5.72 -39.10
C SER A 86 -21.65 5.78 -39.42
N ILE A 87 -22.46 6.58 -38.70
CA ILE A 87 -23.88 6.79 -39.04
C ILE A 87 -24.02 7.54 -40.37
N ALA A 88 -23.23 8.61 -40.59
CA ALA A 88 -23.24 9.38 -41.83
C ALA A 88 -22.85 8.53 -43.05
N ILE A 89 -21.82 7.70 -42.92
CA ILE A 89 -21.35 6.79 -43.99
C ILE A 89 -22.33 5.63 -44.21
N SER A 90 -22.83 4.97 -43.16
CA SER A 90 -23.67 3.78 -43.29
C SER A 90 -25.13 4.10 -43.66
N THR A 91 -25.73 5.10 -43.02
CA THR A 91 -27.17 5.40 -43.15
C THR A 91 -27.42 6.40 -44.27
N LEU A 92 -26.61 7.47 -44.35
CA LEU A 92 -26.77 8.50 -45.37
C LEU A 92 -25.91 8.25 -46.62
N LYS A 93 -25.08 7.19 -46.65
CA LYS A 93 -24.12 6.93 -47.74
C LYS A 93 -23.22 8.14 -48.04
N MET A 94 -22.93 8.96 -47.02
CA MET A 94 -22.05 10.10 -47.17
C MET A 94 -20.62 9.58 -47.39
N LYS A 95 -19.93 10.13 -48.39
CA LYS A 95 -18.52 9.84 -48.65
C LYS A 95 -17.70 10.94 -47.99
N VAL A 96 -16.64 10.58 -47.27
CA VAL A 96 -15.65 11.56 -46.83
C VAL A 96 -15.14 12.30 -48.06
N VAL A 97 -15.23 13.64 -48.05
CA VAL A 97 -14.70 14.49 -49.12
C VAL A 97 -13.20 14.20 -49.25
N SER A 98 -12.78 13.75 -50.43
CA SER A 98 -11.37 13.73 -50.80
C SER A 98 -10.97 15.14 -51.22
N SER A 99 -9.72 15.54 -50.95
CA SER A 99 -9.17 16.88 -51.26
C SER A 99 -9.41 17.32 -52.72
N GLU A 100 -9.59 16.37 -53.64
CA GLU A 100 -9.89 16.62 -55.05
C GLU A 100 -11.29 17.22 -55.31
N GLN A 101 -12.21 17.20 -54.33
CA GLN A 101 -13.58 17.72 -54.47
C GLN A 101 -13.80 19.05 -53.74
N GLU A 102 -12.75 19.63 -53.15
CA GLU A 102 -12.84 20.89 -52.43
C GLU A 102 -12.85 22.06 -53.43
N VAL A 103 -14.01 22.71 -53.60
CA VAL A 103 -14.15 23.91 -54.44
C VAL A 103 -13.98 25.12 -53.54
N GLU A 104 -12.80 25.72 -53.56
CA GLU A 104 -12.57 27.00 -52.89
C GLU A 104 -13.34 28.10 -53.64
N ILE A 105 -14.46 28.54 -53.08
CA ILE A 105 -15.16 29.73 -53.56
C ILE A 105 -14.33 30.93 -53.11
N ARG A 106 -13.54 31.48 -54.02
CA ARG A 106 -12.86 32.75 -53.81
C ARG A 106 -13.82 33.87 -54.18
N GLU A 107 -14.27 34.59 -53.15
CA GLU A 107 -14.98 35.87 -53.26
C GLU A 107 -14.18 36.90 -54.07
#